data_AF-A0A838V7U5-F1
#
_entry.id   AF-A0A838V7U5-F1
#
_cell.length_a   1.000
_cell.length_b   1.000
_cell.length_c   1.000
_cell.angle_alpha   90.00
_cell.angle_beta   90.00
_cell.angle_gamma   90.00
#
_symmetry.space_group_name_H-M   'P 1'
#
loop_
_entity.id
_entity.type
_entity.pdbx_description
1 polymer ?
#
loop_
_entity_poly.entity_id
_entity_poly.type
_entity_poly.pdbx_seq_one_letter_code
_entity_poly.pdbx_strand_id
1 'polypeptide(L)'
;MNLIQKKSGVGAGLALALAALASVLALSAASAPAATATCPTFRVLHNDRIGPASLPAGNYAVAPATGSGLTCAVTSRLFARFLADYDGVLPTPWRVVAQGSGKATFQRGTRSGFSVALTSSGGGEGGSNPATGQLCNGTFTVNNTTVVGALRFTRGRFLLYIPDRSLVSCRAASALFTRFLAQPGGALPPPWRLLNQTATFYKPAHPQRSAFRVEPLNGAGTSSGATS
;
A
#
# COMPACT_ATOMS: atom_id res chain seq x y z
N MET A 1 2.45 -90.84 15.84
CA MET A 1 1.36 -90.75 14.84
C MET A 1 1.92 -90.21 13.53
N ASN A 2 1.83 -91.02 12.48
CA ASN A 2 2.05 -90.65 11.09
C ASN A 2 0.99 -89.63 10.61
N LEU A 3 1.40 -88.70 9.76
CA LEU A 3 0.70 -88.40 8.50
C LEU A 3 1.70 -87.78 7.52
N ILE A 4 1.58 -88.24 6.28
CA ILE A 4 2.60 -88.25 5.23
C ILE A 4 2.08 -87.36 4.06
N GLN A 5 3.02 -86.94 3.20
CA GLN A 5 2.90 -86.55 1.77
C GLN A 5 2.93 -85.02 1.57
N LYS A 6 3.65 -84.43 0.59
CA LYS A 6 3.77 -84.79 -0.84
C LYS A 6 4.89 -83.91 -1.47
N LYS A 7 5.98 -84.45 -2.04
CA LYS A 7 6.20 -84.94 -3.44
C LYS A 7 6.52 -83.84 -4.47
N SER A 8 7.79 -83.86 -4.89
CA SER A 8 8.34 -83.74 -6.26
C SER A 8 8.15 -82.46 -7.11
N GLY A 9 9.23 -82.09 -7.81
CA GLY A 9 9.13 -81.82 -9.25
C GLY A 9 9.92 -80.63 -9.79
N VAL A 10 11.11 -80.93 -10.30
CA VAL A 10 11.82 -80.36 -11.46
C VAL A 10 11.03 -79.36 -12.31
N GLY A 11 11.65 -78.23 -12.66
CA GLY A 11 11.18 -77.38 -13.75
C GLY A 11 12.15 -76.25 -14.06
N ALA A 12 12.95 -76.44 -15.10
CA ALA A 12 13.91 -75.47 -15.61
C ALA A 12 13.22 -74.14 -15.99
N GLY A 13 13.79 -73.04 -15.51
CA GLY A 13 13.40 -71.68 -15.87
C GLY A 13 14.65 -70.83 -16.02
N LEU A 14 15.19 -70.84 -17.24
CA LEU A 14 16.32 -70.07 -17.71
C LEU A 14 16.07 -68.56 -17.54
N ALA A 15 16.81 -67.85 -16.67
CA ALA A 15 16.95 -66.39 -16.77
C ALA A 15 18.17 -65.87 -15.99
N LEU A 16 19.24 -65.65 -16.75
CA LEU A 16 20.15 -64.49 -16.68
C LEU A 16 20.65 -64.00 -15.30
N ALA A 17 21.97 -64.15 -15.14
CA ALA A 17 22.84 -63.35 -14.28
C ALA A 17 22.60 -61.84 -14.41
N LEU A 18 22.75 -61.08 -13.32
CA LEU A 18 23.33 -59.73 -13.26
C LEU A 18 23.26 -59.25 -11.79
N ALA A 19 24.37 -59.31 -11.06
CA ALA A 19 25.28 -58.19 -10.81
C ALA A 19 24.81 -57.30 -9.65
N ALA A 20 25.56 -57.38 -8.55
CA ALA A 20 25.52 -56.46 -7.43
C ALA A 20 25.83 -55.03 -7.88
N LEU A 21 25.07 -54.04 -7.38
CA LEU A 21 25.51 -52.65 -7.24
C LEU A 21 24.64 -51.93 -6.23
N ALA A 22 25.25 -51.62 -5.09
CA ALA A 22 24.72 -50.75 -4.06
C ALA A 22 24.87 -49.28 -4.52
N SER A 23 23.78 -48.54 -4.54
CA SER A 23 23.78 -47.10 -4.80
C SER A 23 22.86 -46.40 -3.79
N VAL A 24 23.43 -46.04 -2.64
CA VAL A 24 22.78 -45.13 -1.69
C VAL A 24 22.89 -43.72 -2.27
N LEU A 25 21.85 -43.26 -2.97
CA LEU A 25 21.75 -41.84 -3.34
C LEU A 25 21.28 -41.05 -2.12
N ALA A 26 22.24 -40.48 -1.38
CA ALA A 26 21.98 -39.40 -0.44
C ALA A 26 21.54 -38.16 -1.25
N LEU A 27 20.23 -37.93 -1.30
CA LEU A 27 19.63 -36.78 -1.94
C LEU A 27 19.90 -35.53 -1.08
N SER A 28 21.08 -34.92 -1.27
CA SER A 28 21.39 -33.61 -0.71
C SER A 28 20.57 -32.57 -1.47
N ALA A 29 19.37 -32.28 -0.99
CA ALA A 29 18.59 -31.15 -1.45
C ALA A 29 19.32 -29.86 -1.05
N ALA A 30 20.19 -29.38 -1.93
CA ALA A 30 20.72 -28.03 -1.86
C ALA A 30 19.51 -27.07 -1.87
N SER A 31 19.28 -26.40 -0.73
CA SER A 31 18.29 -25.34 -0.63
C SER A 31 18.79 -24.19 -1.49
N ALA A 32 18.32 -24.12 -2.73
CA ALA A 32 18.51 -22.93 -3.53
C ALA A 32 17.99 -21.73 -2.73
N PRO A 33 18.74 -20.62 -2.62
CA PRO A 33 18.21 -19.42 -1.98
C PRO A 33 16.91 -19.08 -2.71
N ALA A 34 15.81 -19.01 -1.96
CA ALA A 34 14.53 -18.61 -2.52
C ALA A 34 14.74 -17.28 -3.24
N ALA A 35 14.69 -17.31 -4.57
CA ALA A 35 14.77 -16.10 -5.38
C ALA A 35 13.73 -15.14 -4.79
N THR A 36 14.17 -13.94 -4.44
CA THR A 36 13.28 -12.85 -4.02
C THR A 36 12.24 -12.73 -5.12
N ALA A 37 11.04 -13.26 -4.89
CA ALA A 37 9.99 -13.26 -5.89
C ALA A 37 9.64 -11.79 -6.12
N THR A 38 10.17 -11.21 -7.19
CA THR A 38 9.82 -9.85 -7.59
C THR A 38 8.35 -9.89 -7.94
N CYS A 39 7.51 -9.40 -7.03
CA CYS A 39 6.09 -9.39 -7.27
C CYS A 39 5.76 -8.50 -8.47
N PRO A 40 4.70 -8.83 -9.22
CA PRO A 40 4.20 -7.94 -10.25
C PRO A 40 3.89 -6.57 -9.66
N THR A 41 4.15 -5.54 -10.46
CA THR A 41 3.81 -4.17 -10.13
C THR A 41 2.31 -4.02 -9.91
N PHE A 42 1.92 -3.38 -8.81
CA PHE A 42 0.53 -3.04 -8.52
C PHE A 42 0.25 -1.60 -8.94
N ARG A 43 -0.82 -1.37 -9.71
CA ARG A 43 -1.21 -0.02 -10.11
C ARG A 43 -2.29 0.52 -9.17
N VAL A 44 -1.93 1.51 -8.38
CA VAL A 44 -2.89 2.32 -7.64
C VAL A 44 -3.45 3.35 -8.62
N LEU A 45 -4.76 3.31 -8.84
CA LEU A 45 -5.41 4.15 -9.85
C LEU A 45 -5.62 5.58 -9.35
N HIS A 46 -5.76 5.78 -8.03
CA HIS A 46 -6.16 7.04 -7.43
C HIS A 46 -5.28 7.38 -6.22
N ASN A 47 -5.22 8.65 -5.85
CA ASN A 47 -4.50 9.03 -4.63
C ASN A 47 -5.31 8.61 -3.41
N ASP A 48 -4.91 7.48 -2.82
CA ASP A 48 -5.60 6.82 -1.73
C ASP A 48 -4.88 7.00 -0.39
N ARG A 49 -5.58 6.65 0.69
CA ARG A 49 -5.03 6.64 2.04
C ARG A 49 -5.55 5.45 2.81
N ILE A 50 -4.68 4.89 3.64
CA ILE A 50 -5.02 3.84 4.60
C ILE A 50 -4.50 4.33 5.95
N GLY A 51 -5.38 4.86 6.78
CA GLY A 51 -5.02 5.50 8.05
C GLY A 51 -3.96 6.59 7.86
N PRO A 52 -2.77 6.50 8.50
CA PRO A 52 -1.68 7.45 8.33
C PRO A 52 -0.95 7.35 6.97
N ALA A 53 -1.10 6.26 6.22
CA ALA A 53 -0.31 6.01 5.01
C ALA A 53 -0.96 6.65 3.78
N SER A 54 -0.26 7.60 3.16
CA SER A 54 -0.64 8.19 1.87
C SER A 54 -0.05 7.39 0.71
N LEU A 55 -0.92 6.97 -0.21
CA LEU A 55 -0.60 6.11 -1.34
C LEU A 55 -1.06 6.79 -2.64
N PRO A 56 -0.23 7.68 -3.21
CA PRO A 56 -0.51 8.32 -4.51
C PRO A 56 -0.77 7.31 -5.62
N ALA A 57 -1.53 7.72 -6.64
CA ALA A 57 -1.71 6.99 -7.87
C ALA A 57 -0.35 6.73 -8.54
N GLY A 58 -0.22 5.53 -9.11
CA GLY A 58 1.00 5.10 -9.74
C GLY A 58 1.28 3.63 -9.52
N ASN A 59 2.49 3.25 -9.88
CA ASN A 59 2.94 1.88 -9.83
C ASN A 59 3.67 1.63 -8.53
N TYR A 60 3.36 0.52 -7.87
CA TYR A 60 3.93 0.10 -6.60
C TYR A 60 4.62 -1.24 -6.75
N ALA A 61 5.83 -1.31 -6.21
CA ALA A 61 6.40 -2.57 -5.77
C ALA A 61 5.67 -3.00 -4.51
N VAL A 62 5.10 -4.20 -4.55
CA VAL A 62 4.46 -4.84 -3.40
C VAL A 62 5.36 -6.00 -2.99
N ALA A 63 5.83 -6.02 -1.74
CA ALA A 63 6.81 -7.00 -1.29
C ALA A 63 6.33 -7.67 0.00
N PRO A 64 5.95 -8.97 -0.03
CA PRO A 64 5.76 -9.73 1.20
C PRO A 64 7.08 -9.85 1.94
N ALA A 65 7.06 -9.71 3.26
CA ALA A 65 8.26 -9.90 4.07
C ALA A 65 8.65 -11.38 4.08
N THR A 66 9.96 -11.66 4.11
CA THR A 66 10.50 -13.02 4.28
C THR A 66 9.92 -13.67 5.54
N GLY A 67 9.46 -14.91 5.43
CA GLY A 67 8.83 -15.64 6.55
C GLY A 67 7.40 -15.20 6.89
N SER A 68 6.77 -14.30 6.12
CA SER A 68 5.36 -13.91 6.32
C SER A 68 4.36 -15.03 5.94
N GLY A 69 4.77 -15.97 5.10
CA GLY A 69 3.88 -16.95 4.46
C GLY A 69 2.91 -16.32 3.44
N LEU A 70 3.13 -15.07 3.02
CA LEU A 70 2.33 -14.39 2.02
C LEU A 70 2.97 -14.56 0.64
N THR A 71 2.15 -14.88 -0.35
CA THR A 71 2.56 -14.87 -1.76
C THR A 71 2.31 -13.48 -2.36
N CYS A 72 2.97 -13.15 -3.48
CA CYS A 72 2.71 -11.91 -4.20
C CYS A 72 1.24 -11.72 -4.54
N ALA A 73 0.56 -12.77 -5.03
CA ALA A 73 -0.86 -12.71 -5.39
C ALA A 73 -1.76 -12.40 -4.18
N VAL A 74 -1.52 -13.05 -3.04
CA VAL A 74 -2.26 -12.78 -1.79
C VAL A 74 -1.99 -11.36 -1.30
N THR A 75 -0.74 -10.93 -1.37
CA THR A 75 -0.31 -9.60 -0.92
C THR A 75 -0.95 -8.49 -1.75
N SER A 76 -0.96 -8.62 -3.08
CA SER A 76 -1.62 -7.65 -3.96
C SER A 76 -3.12 -7.57 -3.73
N ARG A 77 -3.79 -8.70 -3.46
CA ARG A 77 -5.23 -8.71 -3.10
C ARG A 77 -5.50 -8.05 -1.76
N LEU A 78 -4.65 -8.30 -0.75
CA LEU A 78 -4.74 -7.62 0.54
C LEU A 78 -4.54 -6.12 0.38
N PHE A 79 -3.54 -5.71 -0.41
CA PHE A 79 -3.30 -4.29 -0.67
C PHE A 79 -4.48 -3.61 -1.35
N ALA A 80 -5.06 -4.23 -2.39
CA ALA A 80 -6.28 -3.73 -3.02
C ALA A 80 -7.46 -3.61 -2.03
N ARG A 81 -7.63 -4.60 -1.16
CA ARG A 81 -8.68 -4.57 -0.13
C ARG A 81 -8.46 -3.46 0.88
N PHE A 82 -7.21 -3.23 1.31
CA PHE A 82 -6.89 -2.17 2.25
C PHE A 82 -7.04 -0.78 1.61
N LEU A 83 -6.73 -0.63 0.33
CA LEU A 83 -7.00 0.60 -0.42
C LEU A 83 -8.50 0.92 -0.48
N ALA A 84 -9.36 -0.10 -0.50
CA ALA A 84 -10.81 0.07 -0.41
C ALA A 84 -11.30 0.41 1.02
N ASP A 85 -10.44 0.25 2.04
CA ASP A 85 -10.74 0.46 3.46
C ASP A 85 -10.08 1.75 3.97
N TYR A 86 -10.70 2.86 3.59
CA TYR A 86 -10.14 4.22 3.66
C TYR A 86 -10.03 4.80 5.08
N ASP A 87 -10.75 4.22 6.06
CA ASP A 87 -10.78 4.74 7.44
C ASP A 87 -9.51 4.40 8.23
N GLY A 88 -8.69 3.47 7.73
CA GLY A 88 -7.44 3.04 8.36
C GLY A 88 -7.60 2.01 9.47
N VAL A 89 -8.82 1.55 9.75
CA VAL A 89 -9.11 0.47 10.69
C VAL A 89 -9.04 -0.85 9.95
N LEU A 90 -7.80 -1.29 9.71
CA LEU A 90 -7.59 -2.56 9.03
C LEU A 90 -8.14 -3.73 9.87
N PRO A 91 -8.68 -4.79 9.22
CA PRO A 91 -9.16 -5.97 9.92
C PRO A 91 -8.08 -6.54 10.85
N THR A 92 -8.39 -6.73 12.13
CA THR A 92 -7.48 -7.37 13.08
C THR A 92 -6.94 -8.68 12.50
N PRO A 93 -5.62 -8.95 12.57
CA PRO A 93 -4.59 -8.25 13.34
C PRO A 93 -3.73 -7.28 12.52
N TRP A 94 -4.28 -6.72 11.43
CA TRP A 94 -3.52 -5.85 10.53
C TRP A 94 -3.39 -4.44 11.07
N ARG A 95 -2.21 -3.85 10.88
CA ARG A 95 -1.96 -2.43 11.10
C ARG A 95 -1.10 -1.88 9.98
N VAL A 96 -1.29 -0.62 9.65
CA VAL A 96 -0.48 0.10 8.67
C VAL A 96 0.48 1.06 9.37
N VAL A 97 1.73 1.05 8.93
CA VAL A 97 2.78 1.98 9.37
C VAL A 97 3.21 2.79 8.15
N ALA A 98 2.92 4.08 8.17
CA ALA A 98 3.34 5.00 7.13
C ALA A 98 4.87 5.23 7.22
N GLN A 99 5.55 5.23 6.06
CA GLN A 99 7.00 5.42 5.98
C GLN A 99 7.39 6.60 5.06
N GLY A 100 6.43 7.47 4.76
CA GLY A 100 6.50 8.50 3.71
C GLY A 100 5.34 8.34 2.72
N SER A 101 5.06 9.32 1.86
CA SER A 101 4.02 9.10 0.84
C SER A 101 4.54 8.17 -0.26
N GLY A 102 3.64 7.31 -0.74
CA GLY A 102 3.98 6.21 -1.62
C GLY A 102 4.72 5.07 -0.93
N LYS A 103 4.88 5.08 0.41
CA LYS A 103 5.56 3.99 1.11
C LYS A 103 4.88 3.63 2.42
N ALA A 104 4.55 2.35 2.57
CA ALA A 104 3.94 1.84 3.79
C ALA A 104 4.36 0.40 4.09
N THR A 105 4.34 0.04 5.36
CA THR A 105 4.45 -1.34 5.81
C THR A 105 3.17 -1.76 6.51
N PHE A 106 2.63 -2.91 6.11
CA PHE A 106 1.48 -3.56 6.71
C PHE A 106 1.97 -4.69 7.58
N GLN A 107 1.67 -4.64 8.88
CA GLN A 107 2.12 -5.61 9.88
C GLN A 107 0.93 -6.45 10.34
N ARG A 108 1.14 -7.75 10.60
CA ARG A 108 0.08 -8.71 10.95
C ARG A 108 0.31 -9.24 12.37
N GLY A 109 -0.12 -8.49 13.37
CA GLY A 109 0.13 -8.83 14.78
C GLY A 109 1.62 -8.99 15.08
N THR A 110 2.00 -10.16 15.61
CA THR A 110 3.39 -10.58 15.88
C THR A 110 4.09 -11.19 14.66
N ARG A 111 3.38 -11.45 13.56
CA ARG A 111 3.96 -12.01 12.33
C ARG A 111 4.35 -10.90 11.36
N SER A 112 5.38 -11.18 10.56
CA SER A 112 5.78 -10.35 9.42
C SER A 112 4.61 -10.24 8.42
N GLY A 113 4.42 -9.04 7.86
CA GLY A 113 3.40 -8.75 6.86
C GLY A 113 4.04 -8.43 5.50
N PHE A 114 3.77 -7.25 4.94
CA PHE A 114 4.30 -6.83 3.65
C PHE A 114 4.54 -5.32 3.58
N SER A 115 5.35 -4.89 2.63
CA SER A 115 5.58 -3.46 2.35
C SER A 115 5.17 -3.10 0.94
N VAL A 116 4.82 -1.83 0.75
CA VAL A 116 4.58 -1.24 -0.55
C VAL A 116 5.46 -0.02 -0.72
N ALA A 117 5.98 0.17 -1.92
CA ALA A 117 6.78 1.33 -2.29
C ALA A 117 6.43 1.75 -3.72
N LEU A 118 6.11 3.04 -3.90
CA LEU A 118 5.87 3.65 -5.19
C LEU A 118 7.16 3.56 -6.02
N THR A 119 7.09 2.89 -7.16
CA THR A 119 8.21 2.69 -8.09
C THR A 119 8.19 3.67 -9.24
N SER A 120 7.00 4.08 -9.67
CA SER A 120 6.84 5.22 -10.56
C SER A 120 5.56 5.94 -10.20
N SER A 121 5.68 7.25 -9.93
CA SER A 121 4.52 8.12 -9.87
C SER A 121 3.81 8.05 -11.21
N GLY A 122 2.57 7.57 -11.21
CA GLY A 122 1.68 7.87 -12.31
C GLY A 122 1.47 9.38 -12.24
N GLY A 123 1.78 10.12 -13.31
CA GLY A 123 1.19 11.45 -13.46
C GLY A 123 -0.30 11.22 -13.39
N GLY A 124 -0.91 11.55 -12.25
CA GLY A 124 -2.27 11.16 -11.92
C GLY A 124 -3.12 11.41 -13.14
N GLU A 125 -3.59 10.34 -13.79
CA GLU A 125 -4.39 10.47 -15.00
C GLU A 125 -5.48 11.47 -14.64
N GLY A 126 -5.50 12.59 -15.35
CA GLY A 126 -6.40 13.71 -15.13
C GLY A 126 -7.83 13.34 -15.50
N GLY A 127 -8.33 12.29 -14.89
CA GLY A 127 -9.71 11.85 -14.94
C GLY A 127 -10.43 12.44 -13.75
N SER A 128 -11.51 13.16 -14.03
CA SER A 128 -12.52 13.52 -13.05
C SER A 128 -13.00 12.24 -12.37
N ASN A 129 -12.65 12.06 -11.10
CA ASN A 129 -13.24 11.03 -10.26
C ASN A 129 -14.22 11.71 -9.31
N PRO A 130 -15.51 11.33 -9.29
CA PRO A 130 -16.50 11.90 -8.37
C PRO A 130 -16.13 11.81 -6.88
N ALA A 131 -15.16 10.96 -6.52
CA ALA A 131 -14.60 10.88 -5.18
C ALA A 131 -13.45 11.87 -4.88
N THR A 132 -12.68 12.33 -5.89
CA THR A 132 -11.44 13.12 -5.67
C THR A 132 -11.47 14.52 -6.31
N GLY A 133 -12.15 14.70 -7.43
CA GLY A 133 -12.26 15.98 -8.10
C GLY A 133 -11.26 16.26 -9.22
N GLN A 134 -11.37 17.46 -9.80
CA GLN A 134 -10.49 17.99 -10.83
C GLN A 134 -9.12 18.40 -10.25
N LEU A 135 -8.04 17.87 -10.82
CA LEU A 135 -6.68 18.31 -10.49
C LEU A 135 -6.43 19.73 -11.04
N CYS A 136 -5.91 20.61 -10.20
CA CYS A 136 -5.49 21.94 -10.60
C CYS A 136 -4.23 21.90 -11.46
N ASN A 137 -4.22 22.71 -12.52
CA ASN A 137 -3.06 22.79 -13.40
C ASN A 137 -1.84 23.34 -12.64
N GLY A 138 -0.75 22.58 -12.66
CA GLY A 138 0.49 22.91 -11.97
C GLY A 138 0.59 22.38 -10.54
N THR A 139 1.60 22.85 -9.82
CA THR A 139 1.89 22.42 -8.44
C THR A 139 2.00 23.63 -7.54
N PHE A 140 1.53 23.51 -6.30
CA PHE A 140 1.70 24.49 -5.25
C PHE A 140 2.99 24.22 -4.46
N THR A 141 3.77 25.25 -4.17
CA THR A 141 5.01 25.09 -3.39
C THR A 141 4.81 25.63 -1.98
N VAL A 142 4.99 24.76 -0.98
CA VAL A 142 5.10 25.15 0.43
C VAL A 142 6.57 25.43 0.71
N ASN A 143 6.88 26.67 1.10
CA ASN A 143 8.27 27.12 1.27
C ASN A 143 8.87 26.80 2.64
N ASN A 144 8.04 26.63 3.66
CA ASN A 144 8.45 26.30 5.02
C ASN A 144 7.55 25.23 5.63
N THR A 145 8.11 24.37 6.46
CA THR A 145 7.34 23.36 7.19
C THR A 145 6.46 24.03 8.23
N THR A 146 5.16 23.81 8.16
CA THR A 146 4.17 24.41 9.06
C THR A 146 3.06 23.41 9.40
N VAL A 147 2.20 23.75 10.34
CA VAL A 147 1.00 22.96 10.68
C VAL A 147 -0.22 23.74 10.21
N VAL A 148 -1.21 23.04 9.67
CA VAL A 148 -2.53 23.57 9.33
C VAL A 148 -3.59 22.57 9.80
N GLY A 149 -4.46 23.01 10.71
CA GLY A 149 -5.33 22.11 11.47
C GLY A 149 -4.50 21.07 12.22
N ALA A 150 -4.82 19.79 12.04
CA ALA A 150 -4.09 18.68 12.64
C ALA A 150 -2.99 18.08 11.71
N LEU A 151 -2.79 18.66 10.52
CA LEU A 151 -1.83 18.15 9.54
C LEU A 151 -0.59 19.03 9.48
N ARG A 152 0.58 18.40 9.46
CA ARG A 152 1.86 19.07 9.18
C ARG A 152 2.10 19.10 7.68
N PHE A 153 2.37 20.27 7.10
CA PHE A 153 2.76 20.43 5.70
C PHE A 153 4.25 20.76 5.65
N THR A 154 5.07 19.84 5.15
CA THR A 154 6.52 20.05 5.00
C THR A 154 6.84 20.93 3.80
N ARG A 155 8.01 21.56 3.80
CA ARG A 155 8.51 22.27 2.62
C ARG A 155 8.54 21.30 1.42
N GLY A 156 7.94 21.70 0.30
CA GLY A 156 7.86 20.84 -0.88
C GLY A 156 6.78 21.25 -1.87
N ARG A 157 6.59 20.40 -2.89
CA ARG A 157 5.57 20.59 -3.92
C ARG A 157 4.33 19.76 -3.60
N PHE A 158 3.17 20.37 -3.80
CA PHE A 158 1.86 19.83 -3.53
C PHE A 158 0.97 19.97 -4.77
N LEU A 159 0.01 19.07 -4.90
CA LEU A 159 -1.08 19.06 -5.84
C LEU A 159 -2.34 19.59 -5.13
N LEU A 160 -3.17 20.31 -5.87
CA LEU A 160 -4.48 20.75 -5.40
C LEU A 160 -5.56 20.09 -6.24
N TYR A 161 -6.59 19.56 -5.58
CA TYR A 161 -7.75 18.96 -6.22
C TYR A 161 -9.03 19.70 -5.81
N ILE A 162 -9.92 19.90 -6.77
CA ILE A 162 -11.26 20.48 -6.57
C ILE A 162 -12.29 19.36 -6.71
N PRO A 163 -12.90 18.88 -5.61
CA PRO A 163 -13.97 17.89 -5.66
C PRO A 163 -15.07 18.27 -6.65
N ASP A 164 -15.66 17.30 -7.36
CA ASP A 164 -16.56 17.54 -8.52
C ASP A 164 -17.74 18.47 -8.24
N ARG A 165 -18.26 18.50 -7.01
CA ARG A 165 -19.38 19.38 -6.62
C ARG A 165 -18.94 20.71 -6.06
N SER A 166 -17.64 20.93 -5.91
CA SER A 166 -17.14 22.15 -5.31
C SER A 166 -17.12 23.30 -6.31
N LEU A 167 -17.59 24.45 -5.83
CA LEU A 167 -17.51 25.73 -6.51
C LEU A 167 -16.20 26.48 -6.22
N VAL A 168 -15.28 25.88 -5.45
CA VAL A 168 -13.97 26.47 -5.21
C VAL A 168 -13.14 26.29 -6.48
N SER A 169 -12.72 27.37 -7.12
CA SER A 169 -11.82 27.27 -8.27
C SER A 169 -10.40 26.93 -7.83
N CYS A 170 -9.57 26.43 -8.74
CA CYS A 170 -8.15 26.19 -8.48
C CYS A 170 -7.39 27.42 -7.98
N ARG A 171 -7.71 28.61 -8.52
CA ARG A 171 -7.15 29.88 -8.06
C ARG A 171 -7.62 30.22 -6.65
N ALA A 172 -8.90 29.98 -6.33
CA ALA A 172 -9.41 30.20 -4.99
C ALA A 172 -8.78 29.22 -3.99
N ALA A 173 -8.63 27.94 -4.36
CA ALA A 173 -8.00 26.92 -3.52
C ALA A 173 -6.54 27.27 -3.20
N SER A 174 -5.74 27.72 -4.19
CA SER A 174 -4.35 28.14 -3.94
C SER A 174 -4.26 29.36 -3.03
N ALA A 175 -5.13 30.35 -3.22
CA ALA A 175 -5.20 31.53 -2.35
C ALA A 175 -5.63 31.16 -0.91
N LEU A 176 -6.64 30.30 -0.77
CA LEU A 176 -7.09 29.80 0.53
C LEU A 176 -5.98 29.02 1.24
N PHE A 177 -5.32 28.11 0.54
CA PHE A 177 -4.24 27.32 1.13
C PHE A 177 -3.06 28.19 1.58
N THR A 178 -2.70 29.21 0.79
CA THR A 178 -1.71 30.22 1.19
C THR A 178 -2.12 30.91 2.50
N ARG A 179 -3.40 31.32 2.61
CA ARG A 179 -3.92 31.94 3.83
C ARG A 179 -3.89 30.99 5.03
N PHE A 180 -4.16 29.70 4.82
CA PHE A 180 -4.15 28.71 5.89
C PHE A 180 -2.73 28.44 6.42
N LEU A 181 -1.75 28.33 5.52
CA LEU A 181 -0.33 28.20 5.87
C LEU A 181 0.19 29.41 6.67
N ALA A 182 -0.39 30.60 6.44
CA ALA A 182 -0.04 31.84 7.11
C ALA A 182 -0.79 32.06 8.44
N GLN A 183 -1.71 31.18 8.84
CA GLN A 183 -2.43 31.36 10.11
C GLN A 183 -1.51 31.08 11.30
N PRO A 184 -1.48 31.98 12.31
CA PRO A 184 -0.77 31.73 13.56
C PRO A 184 -1.25 30.44 14.23
N GLY A 185 -0.31 29.64 14.74
CA GLY A 185 -0.61 28.38 15.43
C GLY A 185 -1.24 27.29 14.54
N GLY A 186 -1.28 27.49 13.22
CA GLY A 186 -1.87 26.53 12.29
C GLY A 186 -3.40 26.41 12.38
N ALA A 187 -4.08 27.36 13.05
CA ALA A 187 -5.53 27.35 13.13
C ALA A 187 -6.16 27.53 11.74
N LEU A 188 -7.32 26.90 11.50
CA LEU A 188 -8.07 27.14 10.27
C LEU A 188 -8.94 28.39 10.42
N PRO A 189 -8.93 29.32 9.44
CA PRO A 189 -9.83 30.46 9.47
C PRO A 189 -11.29 29.98 9.50
N PRO A 190 -12.13 30.43 10.45
CA PRO A 190 -13.54 30.11 10.43
C PRO A 190 -14.18 30.51 9.08
N PRO A 191 -15.12 29.71 8.53
CA PRO A 191 -15.70 28.48 9.08
C PRO A 191 -15.00 27.20 8.57
N TRP A 192 -13.75 27.28 8.08
CA TRP A 192 -13.09 26.13 7.45
C TRP A 192 -12.76 25.04 8.46
N ARG A 193 -12.95 23.79 8.01
CA ARG A 193 -12.54 22.58 8.71
C ARG A 193 -11.66 21.73 7.80
N LEU A 194 -10.95 20.81 8.42
CA LEU A 194 -10.06 19.87 7.76
C LEU A 194 -10.52 18.45 8.04
N LEU A 195 -10.72 17.69 6.96
CA LEU A 195 -10.81 16.25 7.00
C LEU A 195 -9.39 15.68 6.89
N ASN A 196 -8.83 15.29 8.02
CA ASN A 196 -7.42 14.88 8.13
C ASN A 196 -7.10 13.67 7.23
N GLN A 197 -8.07 12.77 7.05
CA GLN A 197 -7.94 11.53 6.30
C GLN A 197 -7.62 11.77 4.82
N THR A 198 -8.03 12.89 4.25
CA THR A 198 -7.82 13.19 2.83
C THR A 198 -7.09 14.50 2.62
N ALA A 199 -6.74 15.22 3.68
CA ALA A 199 -6.30 16.62 3.61
C ALA A 199 -7.28 17.51 2.82
N THR A 200 -8.58 17.26 3.00
CA THR A 200 -9.65 18.04 2.38
C THR A 200 -10.08 19.16 3.33
N PHE A 201 -9.91 20.39 2.88
CA PHE A 201 -10.44 21.57 3.56
C PHE A 201 -11.85 21.84 3.05
N TYR A 202 -12.80 22.08 3.95
CA TYR A 202 -14.19 22.32 3.59
C TYR A 202 -14.91 23.28 4.53
N LYS A 203 -16.02 23.87 4.06
CA LYS A 203 -16.95 24.62 4.92
C LYS A 203 -18.10 23.71 5.40
N PRO A 204 -18.36 23.58 6.71
CA PRO A 204 -19.39 22.69 7.25
C PRO A 204 -20.81 22.95 6.76
N ALA A 205 -21.17 24.22 6.50
CA ALA A 205 -22.48 24.56 5.97
C ALA A 205 -22.73 23.97 4.56
N HIS A 206 -21.66 23.79 3.77
CA HIS A 206 -21.73 23.28 2.40
C HIS A 206 -20.51 22.39 2.07
N PRO A 207 -20.39 21.21 2.70
CA PRO A 207 -19.15 20.44 2.71
C PRO A 207 -18.75 19.92 1.32
N GLN A 208 -19.71 19.72 0.42
CA GLN A 208 -19.45 19.30 -0.97
C GLN A 208 -19.28 20.47 -1.94
N ARG A 209 -19.86 21.64 -1.64
CA ARG A 209 -19.82 22.81 -2.54
C ARG A 209 -18.66 23.75 -2.25
N SER A 210 -18.11 23.70 -1.06
CA SER A 210 -16.98 24.55 -0.64
C SER A 210 -15.88 23.68 -0.07
N ALA A 211 -15.11 23.02 -0.95
CA ALA A 211 -14.03 22.14 -0.56
C ALA A 211 -12.86 22.16 -1.55
N PHE A 212 -11.65 21.92 -1.05
CA PHE A 212 -10.49 21.61 -1.88
C PHE A 212 -9.55 20.68 -1.10
N ARG A 213 -8.79 19.86 -1.82
CA ARG A 213 -7.87 18.87 -1.25
C ARG A 213 -6.44 19.24 -1.60
N VAL A 214 -5.52 19.00 -0.67
CA VAL A 214 -4.08 19.26 -0.85
C VAL A 214 -3.29 17.99 -0.63
N GLU A 215 -2.43 17.64 -1.59
CA GLU A 215 -1.65 16.41 -1.53
C GLU A 215 -0.20 16.63 -1.88
N PRO A 216 0.77 15.93 -1.27
CA PRO A 216 2.16 16.07 -1.67
C PRO A 216 2.44 15.40 -3.02
N LEU A 217 3.20 16.08 -3.89
CA LEU A 217 3.56 15.56 -5.22
C LEU A 217 4.50 14.35 -5.15
N ASN A 218 5.44 14.35 -4.20
CA ASN A 218 6.54 13.38 -4.10
C ASN A 218 6.84 12.96 -2.65
N GLY A 219 5.83 12.74 -1.81
CA GLY A 219 6.09 12.33 -0.42
C GLY A 219 6.56 13.44 0.51
N ALA A 220 6.33 14.72 0.19
CA ALA A 220 6.44 15.84 1.13
C ALA A 220 5.43 15.64 2.29
N GLY A 221 5.85 14.87 3.29
CA GLY A 221 4.98 14.19 4.24
C GLY A 221 3.97 15.11 4.93
N THR A 222 2.71 14.69 4.88
CA THR A 222 1.68 15.09 5.83
C THR A 222 1.67 14.11 6.99
N SER A 223 2.47 14.38 8.01
CA SER A 223 2.40 13.62 9.26
C SER A 223 1.25 14.16 10.11
N SER A 224 0.30 13.30 10.48
CA SER A 224 -0.67 13.64 11.54
C SER A 224 0.11 13.94 12.81
N GLY A 225 0.00 15.17 13.31
CA GLY A 225 0.61 15.55 14.57
C GLY A 225 -0.18 14.91 15.70
N ALA A 226 0.23 13.72 16.15
CA ALA A 226 -0.17 13.21 17.44
C ALA A 226 0.56 14.02 18.51
N THR A 227 -0.12 14.99 19.10
CA THR A 227 0.31 15.57 20.38
C THR A 227 0.12 14.51 21.45
N SER A 228 1.21 14.28 22.19
CA SER A 228 1.33 13.44 23.38
C SER A 228 0.32 13.80 24.46
#